data_AF-A0A5K1GQS7-F1
#
_entry.id   AF-A0A5K1GQS7-F1
#
_cell.length_a   1.000
_cell.length_b   1.000
_cell.length_c   1.000
_cell.angle_alpha   90.00
_cell.angle_beta   90.00
_cell.angle_gamma   90.00
#
_symmetry.space_group_name_H-M   'P 1'
#
loop_
_entity.id
_entity.type
_entity.pdbx_description
1 polymer ?
#
loop_
_entity_poly.entity_id
_entity_poly.type
_entity_poly.pdbx_seq_one_letter_code
_entity_poly.pdbx_strand_id
1 'polypeptide(L)' 'ELEQLADELRADIVHTVAKTGGHLSSNLGVVELTVALHHVFNAPEDKIIWDVGHQ' A
#
# COMPACT_ATOMS: atom_id res chain seq x y z
N GLU A 1 1.13 16.03 4.06
CA GLU A 1 1.39 15.53 2.69
C GLU A 1 1.31 14.01 2.61
N LEU A 2 2.09 13.25 3.39
CA LEU A 2 2.03 11.77 3.36
C LEU A 2 0.68 11.17 3.81
N GLU A 3 0.00 11.79 4.77
CA GLU A 3 -1.35 11.36 5.19
C GLU A 3 -2.37 11.48 4.04
N GLN A 4 -2.33 12.60 3.30
CA GLN A 4 -3.19 12.80 2.14
C GLN A 4 -2.87 11.78 1.04
N LEU A 5 -1.60 11.48 0.79
CA LEU A 5 -1.20 10.43 -0.15
C LEU A 5 -1.75 9.06 0.28
N ALA A 6 -1.70 8.73 1.58
CA ALA A 6 -2.26 7.49 2.10
C ALA A 6 -3.80 7.44 1.95
N ASP A 7 -4.49 8.56 2.16
CA ASP A 7 -5.93 8.69 1.92
C ASP A 7 -6.30 8.40 0.45
N GLU A 8 -5.57 9.02 -0.49
CA GLU A 8 -5.76 8.84 -1.92
C GLU A 8 -5.51 7.38 -2.34
N LEU A 9 -4.42 6.76 -1.85
CA LEU A 9 -4.11 5.36 -2.11
C LEU A 9 -5.17 4.39 -1.58
N ARG A 10 -5.71 4.65 -0.37
CA ARG A 10 -6.82 3.83 0.16
C ARG A 10 -8.06 3.93 -0.72
N ALA A 11 -8.42 5.13 -1.16
CA ALA A 11 -9.58 5.31 -2.04
C ALA A 11 -9.40 4.55 -3.36
N ASP A 12 -8.20 4.61 -3.95
CA ASP A 12 -7.87 3.90 -5.19
C ASP A 12 -7.88 2.37 -5.03
N ILE A 13 -7.35 1.84 -3.93
CA ILE A 13 -7.38 0.40 -3.62
C ILE A 13 -8.84 -0.07 -3.49
N VAL A 14 -9.67 0.65 -2.73
CA VAL A 14 -11.10 0.33 -2.61
C VAL A 14 -11.78 0.35 -3.98
N HIS A 15 -11.56 1.40 -4.76
CA HIS A 15 -12.19 1.55 -6.07
C HIS A 15 -11.79 0.42 -7.05
N THR A 16 -10.52 0.02 -7.02
CA THR A 16 -9.97 -0.98 -7.94
C THR A 16 -10.39 -2.39 -7.54
N VAL A 17 -10.22 -2.76 -6.26
CA VAL A 17 -10.52 -4.11 -5.76
C VAL A 17 -12.03 -4.37 -5.70
N ALA A 18 -12.85 -3.33 -5.48
CA ALA A 18 -14.31 -3.48 -5.52
C ALA A 18 -14.84 -3.90 -6.90
N LYS A 19 -14.12 -3.58 -7.99
CA LYS A 19 -14.51 -3.96 -9.36
C LYS A 19 -14.03 -5.35 -9.76
N THR A 20 -12.91 -5.81 -9.22
CA THR A 20 -12.24 -7.05 -9.66
C THR A 20 -12.42 -8.22 -8.71
N GLY A 21 -12.78 -7.96 -7.44
CA GLY A 21 -12.77 -8.97 -6.37
C GLY A 21 -11.35 -9.29 -5.90
N GLY A 22 -11.13 -9.47 -4.59
CA GLY A 22 -9.81 -9.74 -4.02
C GLY A 22 -9.69 -9.44 -2.51
N HIS A 23 -8.49 -9.58 -1.96
CA HIS A 23 -8.20 -9.36 -0.53
C HIS A 23 -8.16 -7.87 -0.18
N LEU A 24 -9.34 -7.25 -0.07
CA LEU A 24 -9.46 -5.83 0.23
C LEU A 24 -8.90 -5.45 1.62
N SER A 25 -9.07 -6.33 2.61
CA SER A 25 -8.70 -6.02 4.01
C SER A 25 -7.20 -6.03 4.27
N SER A 26 -6.43 -6.90 3.60
CA SER A 26 -4.97 -6.97 3.77
C SER A 26 -4.30 -5.75 3.15
N ASN A 27 -4.70 -5.37 1.94
CA ASN A 27 -4.11 -4.24 1.23
C ASN A 27 -4.35 -2.90 1.95
N LEU A 28 -5.56 -2.71 2.50
CA LEU A 28 -5.87 -1.49 3.24
C LEU A 28 -5.11 -1.37 4.57
N GLY A 29 -4.74 -2.50 5.19
CA GLY A 29 -4.05 -2.51 6.47
C GLY A 29 -2.56 -2.12 6.41
N VAL A 30 -1.98 -2.03 5.21
CA VAL A 30 -0.55 -1.76 5.02
C VAL A 30 -0.24 -0.48 4.23
N VAL A 31 -1.25 0.33 3.90
CA VAL A 31 -1.05 1.54 3.06
C VAL A 31 -0.08 2.50 3.72
N GLU A 32 -0.31 2.86 4.98
CA GLU A 32 0.52 3.82 5.71
C GLU A 32 1.95 3.26 5.94
N LEU A 33 2.07 1.95 6.19
CA LEU A 33 3.38 1.29 6.32
C LEU A 33 4.14 1.33 4.99
N THR A 34 3.48 1.03 3.88
CA THR A 34 4.09 1.05 2.54
C THR A 34 4.57 2.45 2.18
N VAL A 35 3.76 3.48 2.42
CA VAL A 35 4.15 4.89 2.21
C VAL A 35 5.35 5.26 3.08
N ALA A 36 5.34 4.89 4.36
CA ALA A 36 6.45 5.18 5.26
C ALA A 36 7.75 4.48 4.83
N LEU A 37 7.69 3.20 4.44
CA LEU A 37 8.84 2.45 3.95
C LEU A 37 9.44 3.11 2.70
N HIS A 38 8.61 3.47 1.72
CA HIS A 38 9.09 4.13 0.49
C HIS A 38 9.52 5.59 0.70
N HIS A 39 9.10 6.24 1.78
CA HIS A 39 9.56 7.57 2.13
C HIS A 39 10.93 7.55 2.84
N VAL A 40 11.19 6.53 3.68
CA VAL A 40 12.41 6.42 4.48
C VAL A 40 13.52 5.67 3.75
N PHE A 41 13.18 4.63 2.98
CA PHE A 41 14.14 3.82 2.24
C PHE A 41 14.20 4.21 0.77
N ASN A 42 15.36 4.03 0.17
CA ASN A 42 15.61 4.37 -1.22
C ASN A 42 15.43 3.13 -2.12
N ALA A 43 14.18 2.70 -2.30
CA ALA A 43 13.87 1.62 -3.24
C ALA A 43 14.02 2.12 -4.70
N PRO A 44 14.60 1.32 -5.62
CA PRO A 44 14.86 -0.12 -5.50
C PRO A 44 16.26 -0.49 -5.00
N GLU A 45 17.12 0.47 -4.64
CA GLU A 45 18.47 0.18 -4.10
C GLU A 45 18.36 -0.54 -2.76
N ASP A 46 17.55 0.00 -1.85
CA ASP A 46 17.10 -0.69 -0.64
C ASP A 46 16.02 -1.73 -0.99
N LYS A 47 16.18 -2.95 -0.45
CA LYS A 47 15.24 -4.05 -0.71
C LYS A 47 14.15 -4.08 0.36
N ILE A 48 12.91 -3.85 -0.08
CA ILE A 48 11.70 -4.04 0.72
C ILE A 48 11.12 -5.41 0.35
N ILE A 49 11.00 -6.30 1.33
CA ILE A 49 10.47 -7.67 1.14
C ILE A 49 9.17 -7.79 1.92
N TRP A 50 8.13 -8.17 1.21
CA TRP A 50 6.81 -8.47 1.74
C TRP A 50 6.65 -9.99 1.84
N ASP A 51 6.43 -10.52 3.05
CA ASP A 51 6.14 -11.94 3.23
C ASP A 51 4.77 -12.28 2.63
N VAL A 52 4.67 -13.42 1.94
CA VAL A 52 3.51 -13.89 1.15
C VAL A 52 3.07 -12.97 -0.01
N GLY A 53 2.82 -11.68 0.25
CA GLY A 53 2.49 -10.66 -0.77
C GLY A 53 0.99 -10.52 -1.08
N HIS A 54 0.11 -10.88 -0.14
CA HIS A 54 -1.35 -10.68 -0.26
C HIS A 54 -1.84 -9.35 0.35
N GLN A 55 -0.95 -8.62 1.01
CA GLN A 55 -1.09 -7.23 1.42
C GLN A 55 -0.65 -6.30 0.29
#